data_AF-A0A6I1FP25-F1
#
_entry.id   AF-A0A6I1FP25-F1
#
_cell.length_a   1.000
_cell.length_b   1.000
_cell.length_c   1.000
_cell.angle_alpha   90.00
_cell.angle_beta   90.00
_cell.angle_gamma   90.00
#
_symmetry.space_group_name_H-M   'P 1'
#
loop_
_entity.id
_entity.type
_entity.pdbx_description
1 polymer ?
#
loop_
_entity_poly.entity_id
_entity_poly.type
_entity_poly.pdbx_seq_one_letter_code
_entity_poly.pdbx_strand_id
1 'polypeptide(L)' 'MRLVYFNDTGRQVKIHPATLLHGCKVKKEPINPLEEREFFLPDHTFPWIKMWDNQELGLSILISPMKDDTD' A
#
# COMPACT_ATOMS: atom_id res chain seq x y z
N MET A 1 -7.11 -11.10 2.45
CA MET A 1 -7.32 -10.12 3.57
C MET A 1 -7.62 -8.72 3.03
N ARG A 2 -8.49 -7.92 3.67
CA ARG A 2 -8.73 -6.50 3.31
C ARG A 2 -8.00 -5.57 4.27
N LEU A 3 -7.21 -4.63 3.73
CA LEU A 3 -6.56 -3.54 4.46
C LEU A 3 -7.14 -2.22 3.98
N VAL A 4 -7.53 -1.34 4.90
CA VAL A 4 -7.96 0.03 4.61
C VAL A 4 -6.87 0.99 5.07
N TYR A 5 -6.41 1.85 4.17
CA TYR A 5 -5.50 2.95 4.48
C TYR A 5 -6.24 4.27 4.34
N PHE A 6 -6.17 5.13 5.35
CA PHE A 6 -6.68 6.49 5.31
C PHE A 6 -5.51 7.46 5.17
N ASN A 7 -5.56 8.35 4.17
CA ASN A 7 -4.49 9.31 3.92
C ASN A 7 -4.64 10.57 4.78
N ASP A 8 -4.09 10.55 5.98
CA ASP A 8 -4.01 11.69 6.90
C ASP A 8 -2.75 12.55 6.71
N THR A 9 -1.92 12.27 5.70
CA THR A 9 -0.60 12.90 5.53
C THR A 9 -0.66 14.33 5.01
N GLY A 10 -1.84 14.81 4.60
CA GLY A 10 -2.03 16.12 3.96
C GLY A 10 -1.43 16.24 2.55
N ARG A 11 -0.84 15.16 2.01
CA ARG A 11 -0.21 15.10 0.68
C ARG A 11 -0.82 13.98 -0.14
N GLN A 12 -0.65 14.03 -1.45
CA GLN A 12 -1.01 12.92 -2.31
C GLN A 12 -0.03 11.75 -2.10
N VAL A 13 -0.56 10.53 -1.91
CA VAL A 13 0.25 9.32 -1.71
C VAL A 13 0.17 8.44 -2.96
N LYS A 14 1.30 8.13 -3.57
CA LYS A 14 1.37 7.23 -4.73
C LYS A 14 1.44 5.77 -4.29
N ILE A 15 0.87 4.87 -5.09
CA ILE A 15 1.01 3.42 -4.88
C ILE A 15 2.32 2.96 -5.49
N HIS A 16 3.22 2.41 -4.68
CA HIS A 16 4.46 1.84 -5.19
C HIS A 16 4.17 0.62 -6.09
N PRO A 17 4.77 0.52 -7.30
CA PRO A 17 4.46 -0.55 -8.26
C PRO A 17 4.63 -1.97 -7.70
N ALA A 18 5.57 -2.17 -6.77
CA ALA A 18 5.80 -3.46 -6.13
C ALA A 18 4.57 -3.98 -5.35
N THR A 19 3.67 -3.09 -4.92
CA THR A 19 2.38 -3.49 -4.32
C THR A 19 1.60 -4.41 -5.26
N LEU A 20 1.50 -4.03 -6.54
CA LEU A 20 0.81 -4.83 -7.57
C LEU A 20 1.62 -6.07 -7.96
N LEU A 21 2.94 -5.94 -8.06
CA LEU A 21 3.83 -7.06 -8.42
C LEU A 21 3.80 -8.17 -7.37
N HIS A 22 3.65 -7.84 -6.09
CA HIS A 22 3.54 -8.82 -5.01
C HIS A 22 2.13 -9.42 -4.87
N GLY A 23 1.20 -9.07 -5.76
CA GLY A 23 -0.13 -9.67 -5.82
C GLY A 23 -1.22 -8.94 -5.04
N CYS A 24 -0.95 -7.76 -4.48
CA CYS A 24 -2.01 -6.92 -3.90
C CYS A 24 -2.87 -6.32 -5.03
N LYS A 25 -4.20 -6.38 -4.87
CA LYS A 25 -5.14 -5.70 -5.76
C LYS A 25 -5.54 -4.37 -5.13
N VAL A 26 -5.40 -3.28 -5.89
CA VAL A 26 -5.75 -1.92 -5.47
C VAL A 26 -5.99 -1.02 -6.68
N LYS A 27 -6.80 0.02 -6.49
CA LYS A 27 -6.92 1.16 -7.41
C LYS A 27 -5.57 1.87 -7.56
N LYS A 28 -5.11 2.11 -8.79
CA LYS A 28 -3.74 2.55 -9.08
C LYS A 28 -3.55 4.06 -8.99
N GLU A 29 -4.65 4.80 -8.99
CA GLU A 29 -4.66 6.24 -8.87
C GLU A 29 -3.98 6.65 -7.55
N PRO A 30 -3.25 7.77 -7.49
CA PRO A 30 -2.76 8.28 -6.22
C PRO A 30 -3.92 8.48 -5.22
N ILE A 31 -3.62 8.37 -3.94
CA ILE A 31 -4.58 8.56 -2.84
C ILE A 31 -4.53 10.03 -2.45
N ASN A 32 -5.64 10.74 -2.55
CA ASN A 32 -5.72 12.16 -2.18
C ASN A 32 -5.76 12.33 -0.65
N PRO A 33 -5.46 13.53 -0.12
CA PRO A 33 -5.66 13.79 1.30
C PRO A 33 -7.10 13.50 1.73
N LEU A 34 -7.25 12.89 2.91
CA LEU A 34 -8.53 12.47 3.49
C LEU A 34 -9.30 11.42 2.67
N GLU A 35 -8.63 10.74 1.74
CA GLU A 35 -9.19 9.62 0.98
C GLU A 35 -8.85 8.28 1.65
N GLU A 36 -9.82 7.36 1.65
CA GLU A 36 -9.58 5.96 1.98
C GLU A 36 -9.20 5.15 0.74
N ARG A 37 -8.29 4.19 0.93
CA ARG A 37 -7.92 3.22 -0.09
C ARG A 37 -7.95 1.80 0.46
N GLU A 38 -8.70 0.95 -0.23
CA GLU A 38 -8.73 -0.48 0.03
C GLU A 38 -7.64 -1.21 -0.75
N PHE A 39 -6.92 -2.09 -0.05
CA PHE A 39 -5.97 -3.04 -0.60
C PHE A 39 -6.45 -4.45 -0.29
N PHE A 40 -6.50 -5.30 -1.31
CA PHE A 40 -6.87 -6.70 -1.17
C PHE A 40 -5.61 -7.55 -1.32
N LEU A 41 -5.21 -8.17 -0.22
CA LEU A 41 -4.05 -9.06 -0.17
C LEU A 41 -4.49 -10.51 -0.47
N PRO A 42 -3.60 -11.33 -1.05
CA PRO A 42 -3.81 -12.76 -1.19
C PRO A 42 -4.20 -13.45 0.12
N ASP A 43 -4.87 -14.59 0.01
CA ASP A 43 -5.26 -15.37 1.19
C ASP A 43 -4.03 -15.93 1.92
N HIS A 44 -4.17 -16.15 3.23
CA HIS A 44 -3.09 -16.63 4.11
C HIS A 44 -1.85 -15.72 4.11
N THR A 45 -2.05 -14.42 3.97
CA THR A 45 -0.98 -13.41 4.08
C THR A 45 -1.37 -12.30 5.03
N PHE A 46 -0.38 -11.59 5.57
CA PHE A 46 -0.55 -10.37 6.36
C PHE A 46 0.16 -9.18 5.69
N PRO A 47 -0.28 -7.95 5.94
CA PRO A 47 0.30 -6.78 5.31
C PRO A 47 1.61 -6.38 5.99
N TRP A 48 2.66 -6.29 5.19
CA TRP A 48 3.84 -5.50 5.53
C TRP A 48 3.78 -4.17 4.78
N ILE A 49 3.83 -3.08 5.54
CA ILE A 49 3.57 -1.73 5.04
C ILE A 49 4.84 -0.90 5.18
N LYS A 50 5.23 -0.21 4.11
CA LYS A 50 6.33 0.76 4.15
C LYS A 50 5.92 2.02 3.39
N MET A 51 6.20 3.17 3.99
CA MET A 51 6.01 4.48 3.37
C MET A 51 7.33 5.24 3.36
N TRP A 52 7.56 6.02 2.33
CA TRP A 52 8.72 6.91 2.24
C TRP A 52 8.44 8.08 1.32
N ASP A 53 9.10 9.20 1.61
CA ASP A 53 9.06 10.39 0.78
C ASP A 53 10.32 10.43 -0.08
N ASN A 54 10.16 10.16 -1.37
CA ASN A 54 11.26 10.26 -2.32
C ASN A 54 11.20 11.65 -2.95
N GLN A 55 11.65 12.68 -2.22
CA GLN A 55 11.71 14.10 -2.56
C GLN A 55 11.10 14.48 -3.93
N GLU A 56 11.76 14.17 -5.04
CA GLU A 56 11.30 14.51 -6.40
C GLU A 56 10.06 13.72 -6.89
N LEU A 57 9.95 12.45 -6.50
CA LEU A 57 8.84 11.55 -6.83
C LEU A 57 7.65 11.65 -5.87
N GLY A 58 7.86 12.22 -4.67
CA GLY A 58 6.87 12.42 -3.63
C GLY A 58 6.61 11.20 -2.74
N LEU A 59 5.58 11.32 -1.90
CA LEU A 59 5.21 10.32 -0.90
C LEU A 59 4.62 9.07 -1.55
N SER A 60 5.14 7.90 -1.19
CA SER A 60 4.69 6.62 -1.72
C SER A 60 4.43 5.60 -0.61
N ILE A 61 3.44 4.74 -0.84
CA ILE A 61 3.12 3.59 0.02
C ILE A 61 3.36 2.28 -0.74
N LEU A 62 4.04 1.35 -0.07
CA LEU A 62 4.19 -0.04 -0.47
C LEU A 62 3.44 -0.92 0.51
N ILE A 63 2.58 -1.79 -0.01
CA ILE A 63 1.97 -2.87 0.75
C ILE A 63 2.41 -4.19 0.12
N SER A 64 3.14 -4.98 0.89
CA SER A 64 3.59 -6.31 0.49
C SER A 64 2.87 -7.36 1.33
N PRO A 65 2.28 -8.39 0.71
CA PRO A 65 1.79 -9.53 1.45
C PRO A 65 2.98 -10.37 1.93
N MET A 66 2.97 -10.74 3.20
CA MET A 66 3.93 -11.63 3.82
C MET A 66 3.22 -12.89 4.31
N LYS A 67 3.94 -14.01 4.35
CA LYS A 67 3.48 -15.25 4.99
C LYS A 67 4.19 -15.37 6.33
N ASP A 68 3.58 -16.06 7.28
CA ASP A 68 4.33 -16.50 8.45
C ASP A 68 5.38 -17.50 7.95
N ASP A 69 6.65 -17.20 8.18
CA ASP A 69 7.72 -18.17 8.06
C ASP A 69 7.58 -19.13 9.25
N THR A 70 6.70 -20.12 9.13
CA THR A 70 6.81 -21.34 9.93
C THR A 70 7.85 -22.22 9.25
N ASP A 71 9.10 -22.12 9.72
CA ASP A 71 10.13 -23.14 9.52
C ASP A 71 9.68 -24.51 10.06
#